data_AF-A0A945EVF7-F1
#
_entry.id   AF-A0A945EVF7-F1
#
_cell.length_a   1.000
_cell.length_b   1.000
_cell.length_c   1.000
_cell.angle_alpha   90.00
_cell.angle_beta   90.00
_cell.angle_gamma   90.00
#
_symmetry.space_group_name_H-M   'P 1'
#
loop_
_entity.id
_entity.type
_entity.pdbx_description
1 polymer ?
#
loop_
_entity_poly.entity_id
_entity_poly.type
_entity_poly.pdbx_seq_one_letter_code
_entity_poly.pdbx_strand_id
1 'polypeptide(L)'
;MNKKRNIFWFRRDLRLNDNRGLYEALIADKEVLPIFIFDQEILNKLPKDDARISYIHQELENINKQLNEIGSSLTVCIGRPKEVFSALSKKHEIDSVFCNH
;
A
#
# COMPACT_ATOMS: atom_id res chain seq x y z
N MET A 1 -22.95 -7.79 6.25
CA MET A 1 -22.60 -6.41 5.86
C MET A 1 -21.10 -6.37 5.65
N ASN A 2 -20.63 -5.93 4.48
CA ASN A 2 -19.19 -5.68 4.29
C ASN A 2 -18.81 -4.50 5.18
N LYS A 3 -17.76 -4.64 5.98
CA LYS A 3 -17.24 -3.52 6.77
C LYS A 3 -16.48 -2.59 5.82
N LYS A 4 -16.77 -1.29 5.91
CA LYS A 4 -16.00 -0.27 5.19
C LYS A 4 -14.55 -0.27 5.66
N ARG A 5 -13.62 -0.06 4.72
CA ARG A 5 -12.18 -0.10 4.98
C ARG A 5 -11.51 1.21 4.56
N ASN A 6 -10.49 1.60 5.31
CA ASN A 6 -9.56 2.63 4.91
C ASN A 6 -8.42 2.00 4.10
N ILE A 7 -7.90 2.70 3.11
CA ILE A 7 -6.66 2.29 2.45
C ILE A 7 -5.53 3.17 2.98
N PHE A 8 -4.42 2.55 3.37
CA PHE A 8 -3.16 3.27 3.49
C PHE A 8 -2.27 2.91 2.29
N TRP A 9 -2.00 3.90 1.43
CA TRP A 9 -1.20 3.72 0.23
C TRP A 9 0.26 4.11 0.48
N PHE A 10 1.09 3.08 0.67
CA PHE A 10 2.55 3.23 0.67
C PHE A 10 3.02 3.71 -0.71
N ARG A 11 3.81 4.80 -0.71
CA ARG A 11 4.44 5.36 -1.90
C ARG A 11 5.95 5.35 -1.77
N ARG A 12 6.54 6.44 -1.26
CA ARG A 12 8.01 6.55 -1.07
C ARG A 12 8.44 6.15 0.34
N ASP A 13 7.58 6.42 1.32
CA ASP A 13 7.87 6.21 2.74
C ASP A 13 7.46 4.80 3.17
N LEU A 14 8.38 3.84 3.02
CA LEU A 14 8.18 2.42 3.32
C LEU A 14 8.55 2.10 4.77
N ARG A 15 7.76 2.61 5.72
CA ARG A 15 7.94 2.32 7.15
C ARG A 15 6.61 2.21 7.89
N LEU A 16 6.56 1.34 8.89
CA LEU A 16 5.42 1.19 9.79
C LEU A 16 5.50 2.15 10.99
N ASN A 17 6.69 2.31 11.55
CA ASN A 17 6.94 3.17 12.70
C ASN A 17 7.16 4.62 12.26
N ASP A 18 6.71 5.57 13.08
CA ASP A 18 6.81 7.02 12.80
C ASP A 18 6.20 7.42 11.44
N ASN A 19 5.10 6.76 11.07
CA ASN A 19 4.40 7.02 9.82
C ASN A 19 3.09 7.77 10.11
N ARG A 20 3.09 9.09 9.89
CA ARG A 20 1.94 9.96 10.20
C ARG A 20 0.68 9.58 9.43
N GLY A 21 0.77 9.34 8.11
CA GLY A 21 -0.40 8.97 7.33
C GLY A 21 -0.96 7.60 7.70
N LEU A 22 -0.10 6.65 8.10
CA LEU A 22 -0.54 5.35 8.61
C LEU A 22 -1.23 5.52 9.97
N TYR A 23 -0.68 6.34 10.85
CA TYR A 23 -1.29 6.68 12.13
C TYR A 23 -2.68 7.30 11.93
N GLU A 24 -2.81 8.29 11.05
CA GLU A 24 -4.10 8.91 10.70
C GLU A 24 -5.11 7.90 10.14
N ALA A 25 -4.67 6.95 9.31
CA ALA A 25 -5.52 5.88 8.79
C ALA A 25 -6.03 4.94 9.89
N LEU A 26 -5.17 4.60 10.87
CA LEU A 26 -5.48 3.70 11.98
C LEU A 26 -6.45 4.31 13.00
N ILE A 27 -6.34 5.61 13.28
CA ILE A 27 -7.22 6.29 14.25
C ILE A 27 -8.59 6.67 13.68
N ALA A 28 -8.82 6.49 12.37
CA ALA A 28 -10.08 6.79 11.69
C ALA A 28 -11.17 5.71 11.86
N ASP A 29 -11.05 4.86 12.89
CA ASP A 29 -12.02 3.86 13.37
C ASP A 29 -12.55 2.87 12.29
N LYS A 30 -11.68 2.49 11.34
CA LYS A 30 -11.98 1.47 10.32
C LYS A 30 -10.79 0.56 10.09
N GLU A 31 -11.05 -0.65 9.60
CA GLU A 31 -9.99 -1.58 9.20
C GLU A 31 -9.13 -0.94 8.10
N VAL A 32 -7.81 -0.94 8.29
CA VAL A 32 -6.85 -0.40 7.33
C VAL A 32 -6.36 -1.50 6.42
N LEU A 33 -6.48 -1.30 5.11
CA LEU A 33 -5.87 -2.10 4.06
C LEU A 33 -4.58 -1.41 3.61
N PRO A 34 -3.39 -1.90 4.02
CA PRO A 34 -2.13 -1.35 3.57
C PRO A 34 -1.85 -1.84 2.14
N ILE A 35 -1.56 -0.92 1.23
CA ILE A 35 -1.26 -1.25 -0.17
C ILE A 35 0.03 -0.58 -0.65
N PHE A 36 0.69 -1.22 -1.61
CA PHE A 36 1.73 -0.61 -2.43
C PHE A 36 1.42 -0.86 -3.90
N ILE A 37 1.68 0.14 -4.76
CA ILE A 37 1.42 0.04 -6.20
C ILE A 37 2.73 0.23 -6.96
N PHE A 38 3.18 -0.82 -7.63
CA PHE A 38 4.18 -0.71 -8.68
C PHE A 38 3.53 -0.10 -9.92
N ASP A 39 3.69 1.22 -10.07
CA ASP A 39 3.14 1.97 -11.19
C ASP A 39 3.81 1.57 -12.50
N GLN A 40 3.02 1.03 -13.44
CA GLN A 40 3.52 0.62 -14.76
C GLN A 40 4.14 1.79 -15.54
N GLU A 41 3.66 3.02 -15.38
CA GLU A 41 4.23 4.17 -16.10
C GLU A 41 5.62 4.55 -15.57
N ILE A 42 5.88 4.24 -14.29
CA ILE A 42 7.22 4.37 -13.70
C ILE A 42 8.07 3.19 -14.14
N LEU A 43 7.60 1.96 -13.94
CA LEU A 43 8.33 0.73 -14.30
C LEU A 43 8.78 0.72 -15.77
N ASN A 44 7.93 1.15 -16.70
CA ASN A 44 8.23 1.18 -18.12
C ASN A 44 9.36 2.17 -18.49
N LYS A 45 9.69 3.11 -17.61
CA LYS A 45 10.77 4.09 -17.80
C LYS A 45 12.07 3.65 -17.11
N LEU A 46 12.04 2.59 -16.32
CA LEU A 46 13.19 2.09 -15.59
C LEU A 46 13.92 1.01 -16.40
N PRO A 47 15.25 0.88 -16.25
CA PRO A 47 15.98 -0.29 -16.69
C PRO A 47 15.39 -1.57 -16.07
N LYS A 48 15.47 -2.69 -16.80
CA LYS A 48 14.97 -3.99 -16.29
C LYS A 48 15.67 -4.43 -15.00
N ASP A 49 16.97 -4.12 -14.86
CA ASP A 49 17.80 -4.52 -13.72
C ASP A 49 18.04 -3.35 -12.75
N ASP A 50 17.05 -2.48 -12.58
CA ASP A 50 17.18 -1.32 -11.70
C ASP A 50 17.24 -1.75 -10.22
N ALA A 51 18.38 -1.49 -9.57
CA ALA A 51 18.62 -1.84 -8.17
C ALA A 51 17.59 -1.24 -7.19
N ARG A 52 16.92 -0.14 -7.56
CA ARG A 52 15.85 0.46 -6.73
C ARG A 52 14.63 -0.45 -6.64
N ILE A 53 14.33 -1.23 -7.68
CA ILE A 53 13.21 -2.18 -7.67
C ILE A 53 13.49 -3.29 -6.66
N SER A 54 14.69 -3.86 -6.69
CA SER A 54 15.13 -4.89 -5.74
C SER A 54 15.09 -4.38 -4.30
N TYR A 55 15.56 -3.14 -4.07
CA TYR A 55 15.51 -2.51 -2.75
C TYR A 55 14.06 -2.33 -2.27
N ILE A 56 13.18 -1.77 -3.11
CA ILE A 56 11.75 -1.61 -2.77
C ILE A 56 11.13 -2.97 -2.44
N HIS A 57 11.39 -4.00 -3.25
CA HIS A 57 10.87 -5.35 -2.99
C HIS A 57 11.27 -5.87 -1.60
N GLN A 58 12.54 -5.72 -1.23
CA GLN A 58 13.06 -6.13 0.07
C GLN A 58 12.40 -5.36 1.23
N GLU A 59 12.19 -4.05 1.08
CA GLU A 59 11.48 -3.25 2.09
C GLU A 59 10.01 -3.67 2.23
N LEU A 60 9.32 -3.94 1.11
CA LEU A 60 7.94 -4.43 1.13
C LEU A 60 7.83 -5.80 1.81
N GLU A 61 8.78 -6.71 1.58
CA GLU A 61 8.85 -8.00 2.28
C GLU A 61 9.03 -7.82 3.79
N ASN A 62 9.93 -6.93 4.21
CA ASN A 62 10.17 -6.61 5.61
C ASN A 62 8.93 -6.03 6.30
N ILE A 63 8.22 -5.12 5.63
CA ILE A 63 6.95 -4.57 6.12
C ILE A 63 5.89 -5.67 6.22
N ASN A 64 5.74 -6.49 5.17
CA ASN A 64 4.73 -7.54 5.15
C ASN A 64 4.98 -8.56 6.26
N LYS A 65 6.24 -8.91 6.54
CA LYS A 65 6.61 -9.79 7.65
C LYS A 65 6.14 -9.22 9.00
N GLN A 66 6.43 -7.95 9.27
CA GLN A 66 5.98 -7.28 10.50
C GLN A 66 4.45 -7.19 10.60
N LEU A 67 3.75 -6.94 9.48
CA LEU A 67 2.29 -6.93 9.46
C LEU A 67 1.69 -8.31 9.74
N ASN A 68 2.30 -9.39 9.20
CA ASN A 68 1.84 -10.76 9.45
C ASN A 68 1.94 -11.15 10.93
N GLU A 69 2.95 -10.64 11.66
CA GLU A 69 3.10 -10.89 13.11
C GLU A 69 1.92 -10.37 13.94
N ILE A 70 1.19 -9.38 13.43
CA ILE A 70 -0.01 -8.80 14.08
C ILE A 70 -1.32 -9.19 13.37
N GLY A 71 -1.29 -10.20 12.49
CA GLY A 71 -2.47 -10.70 11.77
C GLY A 71 -2.97 -9.79 10.63
N SER A 72 -2.13 -8.88 10.15
CA SER A 72 -2.37 -8.04 8.96
C SER A 72 -1.49 -8.48 7.79
N SER A 73 -1.58 -7.80 6.65
CA SER A 73 -0.71 -8.06 5.49
C SER A 73 -0.64 -6.83 4.57
N LEU A 74 0.42 -6.76 3.77
CA LEU A 74 0.62 -5.75 2.74
C LEU A 74 0.11 -6.26 1.39
N THR A 75 -0.82 -5.54 0.77
CA THR A 75 -1.26 -5.85 -0.60
C THR A 75 -0.38 -5.14 -1.61
N VAL A 76 0.38 -5.91 -2.40
CA VAL A 76 1.19 -5.36 -3.50
C VAL A 76 0.41 -5.48 -4.81
N CYS A 77 0.28 -4.38 -5.53
CA CYS A 77 -0.39 -4.31 -6.83
C CYS A 77 0.58 -3.85 -7.91
N ILE A 78 0.31 -4.24 -9.16
CA ILE A 78 1.04 -3.77 -10.34
C ILE A 78 0.00 -3.19 -11.31
N GLY A 79 0.18 -1.95 -11.77
CA GLY A 79 -0.77 -1.28 -12.64
C GLY A 79 -0.77 0.22 -12.45
N ARG A 80 -1.56 0.93 -13.27
CA ARG A 80 -1.78 2.36 -13.06
C ARG A 80 -2.59 2.58 -11.77
N PRO A 81 -2.25 3.54 -10.90
CA PRO A 81 -2.95 3.74 -9.63
C PRO A 81 -4.47 3.85 -9.78
N LYS A 82 -4.96 4.58 -10.78
CA LYS A 82 -6.40 4.74 -11.04
C LYS A 82 -7.11 3.41 -11.32
N GLU A 83 -6.48 2.51 -12.07
CA GLU A 83 -7.03 1.19 -12.40
C GLU A 83 -7.03 0.28 -11.17
N VAL A 84 -5.96 0.31 -10.39
CA VAL A 84 -5.85 -0.45 -9.13
C VAL A 84 -6.90 0.03 -8.12
N PHE A 85 -7.06 1.33 -7.89
CA PHE A 85 -8.08 1.87 -6.99
C PHE A 85 -9.50 1.54 -7.47
N SER A 86 -9.76 1.55 -8.79
CA SER A 86 -11.03 1.12 -9.37
C SER A 86 -11.31 -0.37 -9.09
N ALA A 87 -10.31 -1.24 -9.24
CA ALA A 87 -10.43 -2.65 -8.91
C ALA A 87 -10.64 -2.90 -7.41
N LEU A 88 -9.89 -2.20 -6.55
CA LEU A 88 -10.03 -2.28 -5.10
C LEU A 88 -11.41 -1.83 -4.63
N SER A 89 -11.94 -0.75 -5.20
CA SER A 89 -13.27 -0.22 -4.86
C SER A 89 -14.42 -1.13 -5.31
N LYS A 90 -14.18 -2.04 -6.28
CA LYS A 90 -15.15 -3.08 -6.66
C LYS A 90 -15.11 -4.28 -5.71
N LYS A 91 -13.95 -4.57 -5.13
CA LYS A 91 -13.73 -5.73 -4.24
C LYS A 91 -14.04 -5.41 -2.78
N HIS A 92 -13.83 -4.16 -2.37
CA HIS A 92 -13.95 -3.70 -0.99
C HIS A 92 -14.80 -2.43 -0.96
N GLU A 93 -15.61 -2.29 0.10
CA GLU A 93 -16.24 -1.00 0.39
C GLU A 93 -15.18 -0.06 0.98
N ILE A 94 -14.61 0.81 0.15
CA ILE A 94 -13.58 1.76 0.57
C ILE A 94 -14.22 3.04 1.07
N ASP A 95 -13.77 3.53 2.22
CA ASP A 95 -14.22 4.78 2.81
C ASP A 95 -13.29 5.95 2.50
N SER A 96 -12.01 5.79 2.81
CA SER A 96 -11.00 6.84 2.72
C SER A 96 -9.66 6.26 2.26
N VAL A 97 -8.86 7.08 1.59
CA VAL A 97 -7.48 6.74 1.17
C VAL A 97 -6.52 7.71 1.82
N PHE A 98 -5.53 7.17 2.54
CA PHE A 98 -4.49 7.88 3.24
C PHE A 98 -3.15 7.62 2.57
N CYS A 99 -2.27 8.63 2.50
CA CYS A 99 -0.90 8.46 2.07
C CYS A 99 -0.03 9.60 2.63
N ASN A 100 1.28 9.38 2.72
CA ASN A 100 2.22 10.45 3.07
C ASN A 100 2.44 11.38 1.86
N HIS A 101 2.52 12.69 2.12
CA HIS A 101 2.73 13.74 1.12
C HIS A 101 4.12 13.66 0.46
#